data_AF-A0A1L5F8P2-F1
#
_entry.id   AF-A0A1L5F8P2-F1
#
_cell.length_a   1.000
_cell.length_b   1.000
_cell.length_c   1.000
_cell.angle_alpha   90.00
_cell.angle_beta   90.00
_cell.angle_gamma   90.00
#
_symmetry.space_group_name_H-M   'P 1'
#
loop_
_entity.id
_entity.type
_entity.pdbx_description
1 polymer ?
#
loop_
_entity_poly.entity_id
_entity_poly.type
_entity_poly.pdbx_seq_one_letter_code
_entity_poly.pdbx_strand_id
1 'polypeptide(L)'
;MPKSVQAQQVTKDNLNNFIWIWQLQNEVNQYGSIEALISHLKSIGITNVCIKYHEGASYTGGGINFKNDYLKYYDAFKAARFAVGTWGYNYFNYPGTEANIIVEALQNSDYYIYDPEVDVSNKWTASANVCATVRRSTNKLIGYSTFPIATYHQDIPYSVFNQYCDFTSPQIYWGELQWSAPKAIERTKSDYASLGLTLPIYPSIQTYGVTTDSYSTFKNYGFKFFGAWDLDEADNAFYSGLNGSTTALTKVTTDALKESIANLQYDCNLVHGTSLLVDGIAGTKTLNTLNSYPIEINSNNVVNQWLQQKLIQWGYLGKGNGTGYWTQACFQAITELQKNWGRSTDGIIGKDTWTIFLTN
;
A
#
# COMPACT_ATOMS: atom_id res chain seq x y z
N MET A 1 -28.70 -33.67 -2.98
CA MET A 1 -27.40 -33.56 -2.30
C MET A 1 -26.55 -32.59 -3.11
N PRO A 2 -26.14 -31.44 -2.57
CA PRO A 2 -25.23 -30.55 -3.30
C PRO A 2 -23.89 -31.27 -3.45
N LYS A 3 -23.39 -31.35 -4.69
CA LYS A 3 -22.07 -31.90 -4.98
C LYS A 3 -21.04 -30.97 -4.33
N SER A 4 -20.24 -31.51 -3.42
CA SER A 4 -19.06 -30.85 -2.86
C SER A 4 -18.13 -30.45 -4.02
N VAL A 5 -18.04 -29.15 -4.30
CA VAL A 5 -17.00 -28.63 -5.17
C VAL A 5 -15.70 -28.73 -4.39
N GLN A 6 -14.84 -29.70 -4.75
CA GLN A 6 -13.51 -29.80 -4.17
C GLN A 6 -12.74 -28.51 -4.47
N ALA A 7 -12.16 -27.91 -3.43
CA ALA A 7 -11.28 -26.75 -3.54
C ALA A 7 -10.15 -27.08 -4.53
N GLN A 8 -9.96 -26.22 -5.53
CA GLN A 8 -8.82 -26.31 -6.43
C GLN A 8 -7.56 -26.04 -5.61
N GLN A 9 -6.69 -27.04 -5.45
CA GLN A 9 -5.40 -26.85 -4.79
C GLN A 9 -4.59 -25.79 -5.57
N VAL A 10 -4.28 -24.68 -4.90
CA VAL A 10 -3.30 -23.72 -5.40
C VAL A 10 -1.93 -24.34 -5.19
N THR A 11 -1.25 -24.67 -6.28
CA THR A 11 0.15 -25.07 -6.29
C THR A 11 1.03 -23.82 -6.38
N LYS A 12 2.32 -23.95 -6.02
CA LYS A 12 3.32 -22.88 -6.13
C LYS A 12 3.39 -22.25 -7.53
N ASP A 13 2.93 -22.98 -8.56
CA ASP A 13 2.96 -22.58 -9.96
C ASP A 13 1.67 -21.88 -10.45
N ASN A 14 0.59 -21.86 -9.64
CA ASN A 14 -0.74 -21.40 -10.05
C ASN A 14 -1.25 -20.16 -9.28
N LEU A 15 -0.45 -19.57 -8.39
CA LEU A 15 -0.78 -18.28 -7.78
C LEU A 15 -0.60 -17.18 -8.84
N ASN A 16 -1.63 -16.78 -9.57
CA ASN A 16 -1.54 -15.52 -10.31
C ASN A 16 -1.42 -14.34 -9.32
N ASN A 17 -1.02 -13.16 -9.80
CA ASN A 17 -0.98 -11.93 -9.00
C ASN A 17 -2.26 -11.80 -8.16
N PHE A 18 -2.11 -11.53 -6.88
CA PHE A 18 -3.23 -11.42 -5.95
C PHE A 18 -3.44 -9.98 -5.53
N ILE A 19 -4.68 -9.62 -5.20
CA ILE A 19 -5.00 -8.35 -4.58
C ILE A 19 -5.39 -8.56 -3.13
N TRP A 20 -4.88 -7.70 -2.26
CA TRP A 20 -5.29 -7.66 -0.87
C TRP A 20 -6.65 -6.96 -0.77
N ILE A 21 -7.51 -7.47 0.11
CA ILE A 21 -8.79 -6.84 0.45
C ILE A 21 -8.86 -6.76 1.97
N TRP A 22 -8.96 -5.54 2.50
CA TRP A 22 -9.06 -5.31 3.93
C TRP A 22 -10.53 -5.36 4.38
N GLN A 23 -11.42 -4.63 3.72
CA GLN A 23 -12.79 -4.41 4.15
C GLN A 23 -13.77 -4.92 3.09
N LEU A 24 -13.86 -6.24 2.91
CA LEU A 24 -14.62 -6.87 1.82
C LEU A 24 -16.07 -6.39 1.69
N GLN A 25 -16.77 -6.17 2.80
CA GLN A 25 -18.15 -5.68 2.74
C GLN A 25 -18.23 -4.23 2.22
N ASN A 26 -17.22 -3.39 2.47
CA ASN A 26 -17.16 -2.05 1.89
C ASN A 26 -16.94 -2.12 0.39
N GLU A 27 -16.05 -3.01 -0.08
CA GLU A 27 -15.86 -3.25 -1.51
C GLU A 27 -17.16 -3.70 -2.18
N VAL A 28 -17.86 -4.68 -1.59
CA VAL A 28 -19.17 -5.11 -2.12
C VAL A 28 -20.18 -3.96 -2.18
N ASN A 29 -20.19 -3.07 -1.19
CA ASN A 29 -21.07 -1.90 -1.18
C ASN A 29 -20.67 -0.88 -2.25
N GLN A 30 -19.38 -0.62 -2.41
CA GLN A 30 -18.83 0.32 -3.40
C GLN A 30 -19.17 -0.10 -4.83
N TYR A 31 -19.08 -1.39 -5.15
CA TYR A 31 -19.44 -1.93 -6.46
C TYR A 31 -20.94 -2.28 -6.59
N GLY A 32 -21.71 -2.18 -5.50
CA GLY A 32 -23.15 -2.41 -5.45
C GLY A 32 -23.58 -3.88 -5.28
N SER A 33 -22.73 -4.84 -5.64
CA SER A 33 -22.94 -6.27 -5.36
C SER A 33 -21.64 -7.09 -5.43
N ILE A 34 -21.66 -8.32 -4.90
CA ILE A 34 -20.52 -9.24 -5.01
C ILE A 34 -20.25 -9.65 -6.46
N GLU A 35 -21.28 -9.81 -7.28
CA GLU A 35 -21.14 -10.11 -8.71
C GLU A 35 -20.49 -8.94 -9.46
N ALA A 36 -20.83 -7.70 -9.10
CA ALA A 36 -20.23 -6.50 -9.68
C ALA A 36 -18.75 -6.38 -9.29
N LEU A 37 -18.41 -6.62 -8.01
CA LEU A 37 -17.03 -6.66 -7.53
C LEU A 37 -16.21 -7.75 -8.25
N ILE A 38 -16.73 -8.97 -8.34
CA ILE A 38 -16.07 -10.08 -9.05
C ILE A 38 -15.88 -9.74 -10.54
N SER A 39 -16.88 -9.11 -11.17
CA SER A 39 -16.79 -8.69 -12.57
C SER A 39 -15.73 -7.62 -12.79
N HIS A 40 -15.62 -6.66 -11.86
CA HIS A 40 -14.56 -5.65 -11.88
C HIS A 40 -13.18 -6.28 -11.73
N LEU A 41 -12.98 -7.14 -10.73
CA LEU A 41 -11.69 -7.83 -10.53
C LEU A 41 -11.27 -8.61 -11.78
N LYS A 42 -12.20 -9.32 -12.42
CA LYS A 42 -11.91 -10.02 -13.69
C LYS A 42 -11.56 -9.05 -14.83
N SER A 43 -12.21 -7.89 -14.93
CA SER A 43 -11.97 -6.94 -16.01
C SER A 43 -10.57 -6.31 -15.94
N ILE A 44 -9.97 -6.25 -14.74
CA ILE A 44 -8.60 -5.81 -14.52
C ILE A 44 -7.59 -6.98 -14.42
N GLY A 45 -8.01 -8.19 -14.81
CA GLY A 45 -7.14 -9.37 -14.90
C GLY A 45 -6.82 -10.05 -13.57
N ILE A 46 -7.56 -9.72 -12.51
CA ILE A 46 -7.37 -10.30 -11.17
C ILE A 46 -8.32 -11.48 -10.98
N THR A 47 -7.75 -12.64 -10.68
CA THR A 47 -8.48 -13.88 -10.37
C THR A 47 -7.99 -14.53 -9.08
N ASN A 48 -7.22 -13.79 -8.28
CA ASN A 48 -6.68 -14.25 -7.01
C ASN A 48 -6.84 -13.12 -5.97
N VAL A 49 -7.51 -13.42 -4.86
CA VAL A 49 -7.80 -12.43 -3.80
C VAL A 49 -7.26 -12.94 -2.47
N CYS A 50 -6.69 -12.04 -1.67
CA CYS A 50 -6.27 -12.31 -0.30
C CYS A 50 -7.08 -11.42 0.63
N ILE A 51 -8.05 -11.99 1.33
CA ILE A 51 -9.05 -11.23 2.09
C ILE A 51 -8.77 -11.30 3.58
N LYS A 52 -8.90 -10.18 4.31
CA LYS A 52 -8.70 -10.16 5.76
C LYS A 52 -9.72 -11.07 6.44
N TYR A 53 -9.27 -11.92 7.35
CA TYR A 53 -10.11 -12.87 8.08
C TYR A 53 -10.14 -12.58 9.59
N HIS A 54 -9.07 -11.98 10.13
CA HIS A 54 -8.95 -11.69 11.55
C HIS A 54 -7.96 -10.56 11.84
N GLU A 55 -8.01 -10.09 13.09
CA GLU A 55 -7.17 -9.06 13.70
C GLU A 55 -6.65 -9.63 15.02
N GLY A 56 -5.43 -10.18 15.01
CA GLY A 56 -4.89 -10.95 16.12
C GLY A 56 -5.81 -12.10 16.53
N ALA A 57 -6.18 -12.12 17.80
CA ALA A 57 -7.04 -13.12 18.42
C ALA A 57 -8.56 -12.83 18.25
N SER A 58 -8.94 -11.88 17.38
CA SER A 58 -10.31 -11.46 17.15
C SER A 58 -10.72 -11.59 15.68
N TYR A 59 -11.98 -11.93 15.42
CA TYR A 59 -12.57 -11.86 14.08
C TYR A 59 -13.03 -10.44 13.69
N THR A 60 -12.93 -9.49 14.62
CA THR A 60 -13.42 -8.12 14.46
C THR A 60 -12.33 -7.09 14.73
N GLY A 61 -12.41 -5.97 14.03
CA GLY A 61 -11.53 -4.80 14.19
C GLY A 61 -12.10 -3.60 13.44
N GLY A 62 -11.97 -2.39 13.99
CA GLY A 62 -12.46 -1.16 13.33
C GLY A 62 -13.97 -1.12 13.06
N GLY A 63 -14.78 -1.88 13.80
CA GLY A 63 -16.24 -2.00 13.58
C GLY A 63 -16.65 -3.04 12.52
N ILE A 64 -15.69 -3.78 11.97
CA ILE A 64 -15.89 -4.77 10.90
C ILE A 64 -15.81 -6.18 11.48
N ASN A 65 -16.55 -7.13 10.90
CA ASN A 65 -16.44 -8.55 11.21
C ASN A 65 -15.87 -9.30 10.00
N PHE A 66 -14.54 -9.40 9.96
CA PHE A 66 -13.77 -9.93 8.84
C PHE A 66 -14.17 -11.37 8.47
N LYS A 67 -14.34 -12.25 9.46
CA LYS A 67 -14.77 -13.63 9.23
C LYS A 67 -16.16 -13.71 8.61
N ASN A 68 -17.12 -12.98 9.18
CA ASN A 68 -18.49 -13.02 8.66
C ASN A 68 -18.56 -12.47 7.23
N ASP A 69 -17.86 -11.36 6.97
CA ASP A 69 -17.81 -10.76 5.63
C ASP A 69 -17.14 -11.69 4.62
N TYR A 70 -16.04 -12.35 5.01
CA TYR A 70 -15.36 -13.36 4.20
C TYR A 70 -16.27 -14.55 3.86
N LEU A 71 -16.82 -15.21 4.88
CA LEU A 71 -17.61 -16.43 4.70
C LEU A 71 -18.90 -16.19 3.92
N LYS A 72 -19.46 -14.97 4.01
CA LYS A 72 -20.64 -14.55 3.26
C LYS A 72 -20.43 -14.58 1.74
N TYR A 73 -19.22 -14.28 1.26
CA TYR A 73 -18.93 -14.12 -0.17
C TYR A 73 -17.94 -15.15 -0.74
N TYR A 74 -17.31 -15.97 0.10
CA TYR A 74 -16.34 -16.99 -0.31
C TYR A 74 -16.84 -17.86 -1.48
N ASP A 75 -18.05 -18.42 -1.37
CA ASP A 75 -18.60 -19.31 -2.40
C ASP A 75 -18.82 -18.59 -3.74
N ALA A 76 -19.12 -17.29 -3.73
CA ALA A 76 -19.28 -16.50 -4.95
C ALA A 76 -17.94 -16.36 -5.70
N PHE A 77 -16.85 -16.07 -4.98
CA PHE A 77 -15.50 -16.05 -5.55
C PHE A 77 -15.10 -17.42 -6.11
N LYS A 78 -15.35 -18.50 -5.36
CA LYS A 78 -15.05 -19.87 -5.83
C LYS A 78 -15.87 -20.25 -7.06
N ALA A 79 -17.17 -19.96 -7.10
CA ALA A 79 -18.01 -20.17 -8.26
C ALA A 79 -17.51 -19.39 -9.49
N ALA A 80 -16.94 -18.20 -9.27
CA ALA A 80 -16.32 -17.38 -10.29
C ALA A 80 -14.90 -17.84 -10.71
N ARG A 81 -14.39 -18.94 -10.15
CA ARG A 81 -13.06 -19.53 -10.38
C ARG A 81 -11.89 -18.68 -9.86
N PHE A 82 -12.09 -17.97 -8.76
CA PHE A 82 -10.99 -17.30 -8.07
C PHE A 82 -10.19 -18.30 -7.21
N ALA A 83 -8.88 -18.05 -7.12
CA ALA A 83 -8.11 -18.43 -5.95
C ALA A 83 -8.44 -17.45 -4.82
N VAL A 84 -8.70 -17.96 -3.62
CA VAL A 84 -9.20 -17.19 -2.48
C VAL A 84 -8.35 -17.52 -1.27
N GLY A 85 -7.40 -16.67 -0.95
CA GLY A 85 -6.59 -16.73 0.26
C GLY A 85 -7.14 -15.85 1.36
N THR A 86 -6.60 -16.04 2.56
CA THR A 86 -6.89 -15.23 3.74
C THR A 86 -5.62 -14.61 4.30
N TRP A 87 -5.77 -13.47 4.98
CA TRP A 87 -4.70 -12.90 5.78
C TRP A 87 -5.23 -12.39 7.12
N GLY A 88 -4.34 -12.08 8.05
CA GLY A 88 -4.68 -11.37 9.26
C GLY A 88 -3.47 -10.68 9.86
N TYR A 89 -3.71 -9.51 10.44
CA TYR A 89 -2.70 -8.78 11.19
C TYR A 89 -2.37 -9.56 12.46
N ASN A 90 -1.10 -9.80 12.71
CA ASN A 90 -0.66 -10.73 13.74
C ASN A 90 -0.04 -10.00 14.93
N TYR A 91 -0.50 -10.34 16.14
CA TYR A 91 0.08 -9.82 17.38
C TYR A 91 0.86 -10.91 18.13
N PHE A 92 0.40 -12.15 18.05
CA PHE A 92 0.89 -13.30 18.83
C PHE A 92 0.91 -13.07 20.35
N ASN A 93 0.01 -12.20 20.83
CA ASN A 93 -0.22 -12.00 22.27
C ASN A 93 -0.97 -13.20 22.87
N TYR A 94 -1.78 -13.89 22.06
CA TYR A 94 -2.53 -15.08 22.46
C TYR A 94 -2.27 -16.21 21.46
N PRO A 95 -1.05 -16.78 21.46
CA PRO A 95 -0.57 -17.64 20.37
C PRO A 95 -1.46 -18.86 20.13
N GLY A 96 -2.03 -19.46 21.17
CA GLY A 96 -2.98 -20.57 21.01
C GLY A 96 -4.27 -20.17 20.27
N THR A 97 -4.85 -19.02 20.64
CA THR A 97 -6.07 -18.50 20.00
C THR A 97 -5.81 -18.07 18.57
N GLU A 98 -4.73 -17.31 18.33
CA GLU A 98 -4.35 -16.86 16.99
C GLU A 98 -4.04 -18.04 16.08
N ALA A 99 -3.32 -19.06 16.56
CA ALA A 99 -3.09 -20.28 15.78
C ALA A 99 -4.41 -20.96 15.41
N ASN A 100 -5.35 -21.12 16.35
CA ASN A 100 -6.65 -21.75 16.07
C ASN A 100 -7.47 -20.98 15.04
N ILE A 101 -7.48 -19.64 15.11
CA ILE A 101 -8.14 -18.78 14.13
C ILE A 101 -7.54 -18.97 12.73
N ILE A 102 -6.20 -19.03 12.63
CA ILE A 102 -5.50 -19.18 11.36
C ILE A 102 -5.73 -20.58 10.76
N VAL A 103 -5.73 -21.63 11.61
CA VAL A 103 -6.11 -22.99 11.21
C VAL A 103 -7.53 -23.00 10.65
N GLU A 104 -8.47 -22.31 11.29
CA GLU A 104 -9.86 -22.18 10.83
C GLU A 104 -9.96 -21.42 9.48
N ALA A 105 -9.22 -20.32 9.34
CA ALA A 105 -9.15 -19.55 8.11
C ALA A 105 -8.66 -20.43 6.94
N LEU A 106 -7.62 -21.23 7.18
CA LEU A 106 -7.04 -22.18 6.22
C LEU A 106 -7.97 -23.34 5.86
N GLN A 107 -8.94 -23.70 6.70
CA GLN A 107 -9.97 -24.68 6.31
C GLN A 107 -10.89 -24.11 5.22
N ASN A 108 -11.06 -22.79 5.19
CA ASN A 108 -11.97 -22.08 4.29
C ASN A 108 -11.25 -21.20 3.26
N SER A 109 -9.96 -21.38 3.01
CA SER A 109 -9.19 -20.63 2.01
C SER A 109 -8.22 -21.54 1.25
N ASP A 110 -7.68 -21.08 0.12
CA ASP A 110 -6.71 -21.82 -0.68
C ASP A 110 -5.26 -21.64 -0.16
N TYR A 111 -4.98 -20.53 0.51
CA TYR A 111 -3.70 -20.19 1.12
C TYR A 111 -3.90 -19.16 2.25
N TYR A 112 -2.86 -18.94 3.06
CA TYR A 112 -2.86 -17.93 4.11
C TYR A 112 -1.60 -17.06 4.05
N ILE A 113 -1.70 -15.78 4.36
CA ILE A 113 -0.53 -14.90 4.52
C ILE A 113 -0.56 -14.26 5.91
N TYR A 114 0.48 -14.50 6.71
CA TYR A 114 0.71 -13.76 7.95
C TYR A 114 1.05 -12.31 7.60
N ASP A 115 0.56 -11.35 8.39
CA ASP A 115 0.96 -9.95 8.31
C ASP A 115 1.61 -9.52 9.66
N PRO A 116 2.84 -10.00 9.94
CA PRO A 116 3.59 -9.61 11.11
C PRO A 116 4.23 -8.24 10.92
N GLU A 117 3.78 -7.26 11.70
CA GLU A 117 4.41 -5.94 11.79
C GLU A 117 5.07 -5.73 13.16
N VAL A 118 5.27 -4.48 13.58
CA VAL A 118 5.95 -4.12 14.85
C VAL A 118 5.34 -4.78 16.08
N ASP A 119 4.07 -5.16 16.04
CA ASP A 119 3.43 -5.83 17.17
C ASP A 119 3.97 -7.25 17.43
N VAL A 120 4.64 -7.89 16.47
CA VAL A 120 5.32 -9.18 16.73
C VAL A 120 6.77 -9.02 17.19
N SER A 121 7.26 -7.79 17.34
CA SER A 121 8.64 -7.51 17.75
C SER A 121 9.01 -8.26 19.02
N ASN A 122 10.16 -8.92 18.97
CA ASN A 122 10.76 -9.75 20.01
C ASN A 122 9.99 -11.03 20.40
N LYS A 123 8.98 -11.45 19.63
CA LYS A 123 8.13 -12.61 19.96
C LYS A 123 8.54 -13.91 19.25
N TRP A 124 9.83 -14.28 19.26
CA TRP A 124 10.33 -15.50 18.60
C TRP A 124 9.60 -16.78 19.05
N THR A 125 9.49 -17.01 20.36
CA THR A 125 8.85 -18.22 20.90
C THR A 125 7.36 -18.27 20.56
N ALA A 126 6.64 -17.16 20.68
CA ALA A 126 5.22 -17.11 20.35
C ALA A 126 4.99 -17.32 18.84
N SER A 127 5.78 -16.66 18.00
CA SER A 127 5.76 -16.84 16.54
C SER A 127 6.03 -18.29 16.15
N ALA A 128 7.03 -18.92 16.76
CA ALA A 128 7.38 -20.31 16.49
C ALA A 128 6.25 -21.27 16.89
N ASN A 129 5.62 -21.04 18.03
CA ASN A 129 4.48 -21.84 18.49
C ASN A 129 3.27 -21.72 17.54
N VAL A 130 2.94 -20.50 17.09
CA VAL A 130 1.86 -20.26 16.13
C VAL A 130 2.19 -20.93 14.80
N CYS A 131 3.33 -20.59 14.19
CA CYS A 131 3.71 -21.09 12.88
C CYS A 131 3.83 -22.63 12.85
N ALA A 132 4.41 -23.23 13.89
CA ALA A 132 4.51 -24.68 13.98
C ALA A 132 3.13 -25.35 14.13
N THR A 133 2.20 -24.74 14.87
CA THR A 133 0.84 -25.26 15.03
C THR A 133 0.07 -25.20 13.72
N VAL A 134 0.10 -24.06 13.05
CA VAL A 134 -0.57 -23.87 11.76
C VAL A 134 0.04 -24.77 10.69
N ARG A 135 1.38 -24.85 10.58
CA ARG A 135 2.02 -25.69 9.56
C ARG A 135 1.72 -27.19 9.78
N ARG A 136 1.56 -27.65 11.02
CA ARG A 136 1.14 -29.04 11.28
C ARG A 136 -0.29 -29.35 10.84
N SER A 137 -1.16 -28.35 10.72
CA SER A 137 -2.57 -28.56 10.36
C SER A 137 -2.83 -28.53 8.86
N THR A 138 -1.86 -28.14 8.03
CA THR A 138 -2.10 -27.92 6.59
C THR A 138 -0.85 -28.14 5.74
N ASN A 139 -1.07 -28.54 4.49
CA ASN A 139 -0.07 -28.51 3.43
C ASN A 139 -0.32 -27.37 2.40
N LYS A 140 -1.33 -26.51 2.65
CA LYS A 140 -1.61 -25.35 1.81
C LYS A 140 -0.46 -24.35 1.87
N LEU A 141 -0.41 -23.46 0.88
CA LEU A 141 0.59 -22.41 0.84
C LEU A 141 0.39 -21.42 1.99
N ILE A 142 1.50 -21.07 2.62
CA ILE A 142 1.55 -20.07 3.68
C ILE A 142 2.65 -19.07 3.33
N GLY A 143 2.31 -17.79 3.30
CA GLY A 143 3.27 -16.70 3.16
C GLY A 143 3.38 -15.86 4.43
N TYR A 144 4.34 -14.94 4.44
CA TYR A 144 4.33 -13.81 5.36
C TYR A 144 4.59 -12.51 4.60
N SER A 145 3.93 -11.42 5.01
CA SER A 145 4.05 -10.07 4.48
C SER A 145 4.50 -9.14 5.60
N THR A 146 5.60 -8.42 5.41
CA THR A 146 6.19 -7.56 6.45
C THR A 146 7.10 -6.52 5.78
N PHE A 147 7.95 -5.84 6.54
CA PHE A 147 8.73 -4.70 6.09
C PHE A 147 9.65 -4.99 4.87
N PRO A 148 9.80 -4.00 3.98
CA PRO A 148 10.68 -4.09 2.82
C PRO A 148 12.16 -4.02 3.17
N ILE A 149 12.53 -3.41 4.31
CA ILE A 149 13.92 -3.28 4.78
C ILE A 149 14.06 -4.00 6.12
N ALA A 150 14.26 -5.32 6.06
CA ALA A 150 14.30 -6.19 7.24
C ALA A 150 15.42 -5.82 8.23
N THR A 151 16.54 -5.28 7.77
CA THR A 151 17.65 -4.82 8.63
C THR A 151 17.26 -3.65 9.54
N TYR A 152 16.19 -2.91 9.23
CA TYR A 152 15.65 -1.85 10.10
C TYR A 152 14.68 -2.38 11.15
N HIS A 153 14.22 -3.63 11.00
CA HIS A 153 13.20 -4.26 11.84
C HIS A 153 13.66 -5.64 12.32
N GLN A 154 14.93 -5.78 12.72
CA GLN A 154 15.54 -7.08 13.09
C GLN A 154 14.95 -7.71 14.37
N ASP A 155 14.14 -6.95 15.09
CA ASP A 155 13.30 -7.41 16.19
C ASP A 155 12.09 -8.25 15.72
N ILE A 156 11.79 -8.27 14.43
CA ILE A 156 10.78 -9.16 13.85
C ILE A 156 11.35 -10.59 13.71
N PRO A 157 10.59 -11.65 14.10
CA PRO A 157 11.03 -13.05 14.00
C PRO A 157 11.17 -13.65 12.58
N TYR A 158 11.84 -12.97 11.64
CA TYR A 158 11.98 -13.39 10.24
C TYR A 158 12.44 -14.84 10.08
N SER A 159 13.42 -15.29 10.88
CA SER A 159 13.95 -16.66 10.81
C SER A 159 12.89 -17.73 11.08
N VAL A 160 11.91 -17.42 11.95
CA VAL A 160 10.77 -18.30 12.23
C VAL A 160 9.86 -18.37 11.00
N PHE A 161 9.46 -17.21 10.46
CA PHE A 161 8.60 -17.21 9.29
C PHE A 161 9.26 -17.86 8.08
N ASN A 162 10.56 -17.63 7.87
CA ASN A 162 11.38 -18.26 6.82
C ASN A 162 11.49 -19.78 6.98
N GLN A 163 11.36 -20.31 8.20
CA GLN A 163 11.32 -21.76 8.46
C GLN A 163 9.98 -22.39 8.11
N TYR A 164 8.87 -21.71 8.38
CA TYR A 164 7.52 -22.31 8.33
C TYR A 164 6.69 -21.89 7.12
N CYS A 165 7.03 -20.80 6.44
CA CYS A 165 6.32 -20.30 5.25
C CYS A 165 6.96 -20.82 3.96
N ASP A 166 6.20 -20.74 2.86
CA ASP A 166 6.60 -21.18 1.52
C ASP A 166 7.12 -20.04 0.65
N PHE A 167 6.75 -18.80 0.99
CA PHE A 167 7.18 -17.57 0.32
C PHE A 167 7.14 -16.37 1.28
N THR A 168 7.75 -15.27 0.88
CA THR A 168 7.63 -13.96 1.54
C THR A 168 7.04 -12.94 0.58
N SER A 169 6.23 -12.02 1.09
CA SER A 169 5.54 -10.97 0.36
C SER A 169 5.86 -9.60 0.97
N PRO A 170 7.13 -9.14 0.93
CA PRO A 170 7.51 -7.88 1.56
C PRO A 170 6.68 -6.72 1.02
N GLN A 171 6.29 -5.81 1.92
CA GLN A 171 5.52 -4.59 1.64
C GLN A 171 6.43 -3.54 0.97
N ILE A 172 6.71 -3.71 -0.33
CA ILE A 172 7.58 -2.80 -1.11
C ILE A 172 6.76 -1.59 -1.58
N TYR A 173 6.33 -0.76 -0.63
CA TYR A 173 5.59 0.46 -0.90
C TYR A 173 6.55 1.61 -1.21
N TRP A 174 7.08 1.62 -2.45
CA TRP A 174 8.13 2.56 -2.86
C TRP A 174 7.72 4.03 -2.78
N GLY A 175 6.43 4.35 -2.94
CA GLY A 175 5.88 5.69 -2.71
C GLY A 175 5.98 6.12 -1.26
N GLU A 176 5.59 5.25 -0.33
CA GLU A 176 5.71 5.49 1.12
C GLU A 176 7.18 5.57 1.57
N LEU A 177 8.05 4.74 0.97
CA LEU A 177 9.50 4.82 1.16
C LEU A 177 10.12 6.07 0.53
N GLN A 178 9.37 6.81 -0.29
CA GLN A 178 9.84 7.94 -1.12
C GLN A 178 11.03 7.54 -2.02
N TRP A 179 11.05 6.30 -2.49
CA TRP A 179 12.09 5.73 -3.33
C TRP A 179 11.54 5.43 -4.73
N SER A 180 12.44 5.32 -5.71
CA SER A 180 12.05 4.73 -6.99
C SER A 180 11.75 3.23 -6.79
N ALA A 181 10.81 2.69 -7.57
CA ALA A 181 10.51 1.25 -7.55
C ALA A 181 11.79 0.39 -7.71
N PRO A 182 12.72 0.69 -8.64
CA PRO A 182 13.99 -0.03 -8.72
C PRO A 182 14.81 -0.04 -7.44
N LYS A 183 14.94 1.12 -6.77
CA LYS A 183 15.71 1.25 -5.53
C LYS A 183 15.08 0.43 -4.41
N ALA A 184 13.76 0.48 -4.26
CA ALA A 184 13.04 -0.29 -3.25
C ALA A 184 13.18 -1.79 -3.48
N ILE A 185 12.93 -2.27 -4.71
CA ILE A 185 13.02 -3.69 -5.08
C ILE A 185 14.44 -4.24 -4.85
N GLU A 186 15.47 -3.58 -5.38
CA GLU A 186 16.84 -4.09 -5.27
C GLU A 186 17.37 -4.00 -3.84
N ARG A 187 17.01 -2.94 -3.10
CA ARG A 187 17.36 -2.87 -1.68
C ARG A 187 16.69 -3.99 -0.90
N THR A 188 15.39 -4.22 -1.05
CA THR A 188 14.69 -5.31 -0.35
C THR A 188 15.32 -6.67 -0.64
N LYS A 189 15.59 -6.99 -1.91
CA LYS A 189 16.24 -8.25 -2.30
C LYS A 189 17.61 -8.42 -1.66
N SER A 190 18.46 -7.40 -1.73
CA SER A 190 19.79 -7.43 -1.13
C SER A 190 19.74 -7.56 0.40
N ASP A 191 18.78 -6.88 1.03
CA ASP A 191 18.62 -6.85 2.48
C ASP A 191 18.17 -8.21 3.01
N TYR A 192 17.15 -8.81 2.39
CA TYR A 192 16.67 -10.15 2.72
C TYR A 192 17.77 -11.21 2.52
N ALA A 193 18.52 -11.13 1.42
CA ALA A 193 19.64 -12.02 1.15
C ALA A 193 20.76 -11.89 2.22
N SER A 194 21.06 -10.67 2.68
CA SER A 194 22.08 -10.41 3.70
C SER A 194 21.76 -11.03 5.07
N LEU A 195 20.47 -11.23 5.35
CA LEU A 195 19.96 -11.86 6.57
C LEU A 195 19.75 -13.37 6.42
N GLY A 196 20.08 -13.95 5.26
CA GLY A 196 19.88 -15.37 4.99
C GLY A 196 18.41 -15.76 4.82
N LEU A 197 17.54 -14.82 4.42
CA LEU A 197 16.14 -15.12 4.10
C LEU A 197 16.06 -15.67 2.68
N THR A 198 15.74 -16.95 2.56
CA THR A 198 15.89 -17.74 1.32
C THR A 198 14.57 -18.03 0.62
N LEU A 199 13.43 -17.66 1.21
CA LEU A 199 12.14 -17.90 0.58
C LEU A 199 11.98 -17.09 -0.72
N PRO A 200 11.22 -17.61 -1.70
CA PRO A 200 10.81 -16.83 -2.88
C PRO A 200 10.13 -15.51 -2.46
N ILE A 201 10.51 -14.42 -3.12
CA ILE A 201 9.97 -13.07 -2.87
C ILE A 201 8.84 -12.78 -3.88
N TYR A 202 7.61 -12.62 -3.38
CA TYR A 202 6.41 -12.23 -4.12
C TYR A 202 5.98 -10.84 -3.63
N PRO A 203 6.56 -9.74 -4.13
CA PRO A 203 6.44 -8.44 -3.48
C PRO A 203 4.98 -7.97 -3.35
N SER A 204 4.61 -7.40 -2.20
CA SER A 204 3.39 -6.60 -2.05
C SER A 204 3.70 -5.17 -2.51
N ILE A 205 3.02 -4.70 -3.55
CA ILE A 205 3.17 -3.34 -4.10
C ILE A 205 2.00 -2.47 -3.64
N GLN A 206 2.22 -1.18 -3.41
CA GLN A 206 1.11 -0.26 -3.11
C GLN A 206 0.26 -0.01 -4.36
N THR A 207 -1.05 0.15 -4.22
CA THR A 207 -2.02 0.45 -5.29
C THR A 207 -2.40 1.93 -5.35
N TYR A 208 -1.75 2.76 -4.53
CA TYR A 208 -2.06 4.16 -4.34
C TYR A 208 -0.81 5.02 -4.33
N GLY A 209 -0.96 6.31 -4.65
CA GLY A 209 0.06 7.32 -4.34
C GLY A 209 1.35 7.21 -5.15
N VAL A 210 1.35 6.39 -6.21
CA VAL A 210 2.46 6.22 -7.13
C VAL A 210 1.96 6.29 -8.57
N THR A 211 2.90 6.30 -9.51
CA THR A 211 2.65 6.74 -10.87
C THR A 211 2.47 5.55 -11.79
N THR A 212 1.72 5.71 -12.88
CA THR A 212 1.55 4.67 -13.91
C THR A 212 2.89 4.16 -14.45
N ASP A 213 3.88 5.05 -14.61
CA ASP A 213 5.24 4.69 -15.03
C ASP A 213 5.99 3.84 -13.98
N SER A 214 5.73 4.08 -12.69
CA SER A 214 6.34 3.27 -11.62
C SER A 214 5.83 1.83 -11.63
N TYR A 215 4.53 1.63 -11.93
CA TYR A 215 3.96 0.29 -12.15
C TYR A 215 4.53 -0.38 -13.40
N SER A 216 4.73 0.38 -14.48
CA SER A 216 5.38 -0.13 -15.69
C SER A 216 6.83 -0.55 -15.42
N THR A 217 7.55 0.22 -14.62
CA THR A 217 8.91 -0.10 -14.17
C THR A 217 8.92 -1.37 -13.33
N PHE A 218 8.00 -1.51 -12.37
CA PHE A 218 7.83 -2.73 -11.59
C PHE A 218 7.53 -3.95 -12.48
N LYS A 219 6.62 -3.82 -13.46
CA LYS A 219 6.30 -4.90 -14.41
C LYS A 219 7.53 -5.39 -15.17
N ASN A 220 8.45 -4.48 -15.54
CA ASN A 220 9.68 -4.82 -16.24
C ASN A 220 10.67 -5.65 -15.41
N TYR A 221 10.53 -5.71 -14.08
CA TYR A 221 11.31 -6.63 -13.24
C TYR A 221 10.93 -8.10 -13.45
N GLY A 222 9.77 -8.38 -14.06
CA GLY A 222 9.38 -9.73 -14.44
C GLY A 222 9.03 -10.65 -13.28
N PHE A 223 8.60 -10.09 -12.13
CA PHE A 223 8.01 -10.90 -11.06
C PHE A 223 6.81 -11.67 -11.60
N LYS A 224 6.89 -13.01 -11.54
CA LYS A 224 5.78 -13.88 -11.94
C LYS A 224 4.61 -13.79 -10.96
N PHE A 225 4.91 -13.49 -9.71
CA PHE A 225 4.00 -13.48 -8.58
C PHE A 225 4.22 -12.23 -7.75
N PHE A 226 3.15 -11.48 -7.47
CA PHE A 226 3.17 -10.31 -6.60
C PHE A 226 1.77 -10.06 -5.99
N GLY A 227 1.73 -9.35 -4.89
CA GLY A 227 0.51 -8.86 -4.24
C GLY A 227 0.29 -7.38 -4.55
N ALA A 228 -0.94 -6.96 -4.82
CA ALA A 228 -1.33 -5.55 -4.96
C ALA A 228 -2.08 -5.11 -3.69
N TRP A 229 -1.42 -4.28 -2.87
CA TRP A 229 -1.94 -3.76 -1.61
C TRP A 229 -2.50 -2.35 -1.79
N ASP A 230 -3.80 -2.14 -1.65
CA ASP A 230 -4.89 -3.10 -1.61
C ASP A 230 -6.03 -2.62 -2.54
N LEU A 231 -7.14 -3.34 -2.62
CA LEU A 231 -8.29 -2.88 -3.41
C LEU A 231 -8.94 -1.63 -2.79
N ASP A 232 -8.99 -1.57 -1.47
CA ASP A 232 -9.63 -0.53 -0.67
C ASP A 232 -9.02 0.86 -0.95
N GLU A 233 -7.72 0.92 -1.24
CA GLU A 233 -6.97 2.14 -1.50
C GLU A 233 -6.63 2.36 -2.99
N ALA A 234 -6.98 1.40 -3.87
CA ALA A 234 -6.57 1.41 -5.27
C ALA A 234 -7.02 2.67 -6.03
N ASP A 235 -6.05 3.39 -6.59
CA ASP A 235 -6.30 4.63 -7.33
C ASP A 235 -6.28 4.48 -8.86
N ASN A 236 -6.65 5.55 -9.56
CA ASN A 236 -6.69 5.56 -11.03
C ASN A 236 -5.33 5.27 -11.67
N ALA A 237 -4.21 5.62 -11.01
CA ALA A 237 -2.88 5.38 -11.56
C ALA A 237 -2.54 3.89 -11.52
N PHE A 238 -2.99 3.16 -10.48
CA PHE A 238 -2.92 1.70 -10.42
C PHE A 238 -3.73 1.05 -11.54
N TYR A 239 -5.01 1.40 -11.68
CA TYR A 239 -5.86 0.83 -12.74
C TYR A 239 -5.32 1.13 -14.15
N SER A 240 -4.82 2.35 -14.37
CA SER A 240 -4.15 2.73 -15.62
C SER A 240 -2.81 2.00 -15.82
N GLY A 241 -2.14 1.66 -14.72
CA GLY A 241 -0.91 0.87 -14.72
C GLY A 241 -1.16 -0.59 -15.05
N LEU A 242 -2.34 -1.13 -14.75
CA LEU A 242 -2.74 -2.51 -15.10
C LEU A 242 -3.05 -2.67 -16.58
N ASN A 243 -3.87 -1.77 -17.13
CA ASN A 243 -4.28 -1.77 -18.54
C ASN A 243 -3.29 -0.99 -19.40
N GLY A 244 -2.57 -1.67 -20.30
CA GLY A 244 -1.84 -0.96 -21.35
C GLY A 244 -2.81 -0.15 -22.21
N SER A 245 -2.93 1.16 -21.92
CA SER A 245 -3.75 2.19 -22.60
C SER A 245 -5.25 2.23 -22.23
N THR A 246 -5.72 3.37 -21.70
CA THR A 246 -6.69 4.28 -22.38
C THR A 246 -6.97 5.55 -21.57
N THR A 247 -6.76 6.69 -22.24
CA THR A 247 -7.48 7.99 -22.17
C THR A 247 -7.73 8.67 -20.81
N ALA A 248 -7.00 9.77 -20.59
CA ALA A 248 -7.15 10.70 -19.48
C ALA A 248 -8.51 11.40 -19.45
N LEU A 249 -9.10 11.49 -18.25
CA LEU A 249 -10.17 12.43 -17.93
C LEU A 249 -9.55 13.72 -17.41
N THR A 250 -9.71 14.81 -18.17
CA THR A 250 -9.35 16.17 -17.80
C THR A 250 -10.22 16.67 -16.64
N LYS A 251 -9.58 17.13 -15.55
CA LYS A 251 -10.25 17.92 -14.50
C LYS A 251 -9.72 19.35 -14.57
N VAL A 252 -10.64 20.31 -14.65
CA VAL A 252 -10.40 21.75 -14.83
C VAL A 252 -9.76 22.34 -13.57
N THR A 253 -8.54 22.89 -13.69
CA THR A 253 -7.94 23.84 -12.73
C THR A 253 -8.20 25.27 -13.21
N THR A 254 -8.33 26.23 -12.30
CA THR A 254 -8.45 27.65 -12.66
C THR A 254 -7.15 28.15 -13.32
N ASP A 255 -7.22 29.08 -14.27
CA ASP A 255 -6.06 29.57 -15.02
C ASP A 255 -4.92 30.06 -14.11
N ALA A 256 -5.27 30.68 -12.96
CA ALA A 256 -4.30 31.17 -11.98
C ALA A 256 -3.57 30.06 -11.21
N LEU A 257 -4.25 28.94 -10.90
CA LEU A 257 -3.60 27.79 -10.26
C LEU A 257 -2.65 27.11 -11.25
N LYS A 258 -3.09 26.95 -12.51
CA LYS A 258 -2.26 26.41 -13.58
C LYS A 258 -1.00 27.26 -13.78
N GLU A 259 -1.13 28.57 -13.84
CA GLU A 259 0.01 29.49 -13.92
C GLU A 259 0.94 29.39 -12.71
N SER A 260 0.38 29.30 -11.49
CA SER A 260 1.15 29.13 -10.26
C SER A 260 1.96 27.84 -10.24
N ILE A 261 1.41 26.74 -10.75
CA ILE A 261 2.11 25.45 -10.89
C ILE A 261 3.18 25.54 -11.99
N ALA A 262 2.90 26.23 -13.10
CA ALA A 262 3.87 26.42 -14.18
C ALA A 262 5.10 27.18 -13.68
N ASN A 263 4.89 28.23 -12.88
CA ASN A 263 5.98 28.99 -12.27
C ASN A 263 6.82 28.13 -11.32
N LEU A 264 6.19 27.29 -10.49
CA LEU A 264 6.91 26.34 -9.63
C LEU A 264 7.75 25.34 -10.46
N GLN A 265 7.18 24.79 -11.54
CA GLN A 265 7.91 23.89 -12.44
C GLN A 265 9.11 24.58 -13.08
N TYR A 266 8.95 25.84 -13.50
CA TYR A 266 10.02 26.66 -14.05
C TYR A 266 11.11 26.94 -13.01
N ASP A 267 10.74 27.32 -11.79
CA ASP A 267 11.69 27.61 -10.71
C ASP A 267 12.49 26.36 -10.29
N CYS A 268 11.84 25.20 -10.22
CA CYS A 268 12.53 23.93 -10.01
C CYS A 268 13.54 23.64 -11.13
N ASN A 269 13.18 23.88 -12.39
CA ASN A 269 14.10 23.69 -13.51
C ASN A 269 15.29 24.65 -13.44
N LEU A 270 15.02 25.93 -13.13
CA LEU A 270 16.03 26.97 -13.10
C LEU A 270 17.01 26.81 -11.93
N VAL A 271 16.49 26.59 -10.72
CA VAL A 271 17.30 26.59 -9.49
C VAL A 271 17.94 25.23 -9.21
N HIS A 272 17.23 24.14 -9.56
CA HIS A 272 17.67 22.79 -9.22
C HIS A 272 18.03 21.94 -10.44
N GLY A 273 17.99 22.51 -11.65
CA GLY A 273 18.37 21.79 -12.88
C GLY A 273 17.42 20.65 -13.22
N THR A 274 16.17 20.70 -12.76
CA THR A 274 15.17 19.68 -13.08
C THR A 274 14.76 19.76 -14.55
N SER A 275 14.06 18.73 -15.04
CA SER A 275 13.56 18.70 -16.43
C SER A 275 12.03 18.57 -16.45
N LEU A 276 11.35 19.31 -15.60
CA LEU A 276 9.89 19.39 -15.57
C LEU A 276 9.37 20.04 -16.86
N LEU A 277 8.25 19.51 -17.37
CA LEU A 277 7.50 20.23 -18.39
C LEU A 277 6.80 21.42 -17.71
N VAL A 278 6.94 22.62 -18.26
CA VAL A 278 6.33 23.83 -17.71
C VAL A 278 4.97 24.03 -18.36
N ASP A 279 3.98 23.29 -17.87
CA ASP A 279 2.63 23.21 -18.43
C ASP A 279 1.52 23.59 -17.44
N GLY A 280 1.90 23.84 -16.17
CA GLY A 280 0.95 24.13 -15.10
C GLY A 280 0.15 22.94 -14.62
N ILE A 281 0.54 21.72 -15.04
CA ILE A 281 -0.08 20.47 -14.63
C ILE A 281 0.87 19.80 -13.65
N ALA A 282 0.46 19.69 -12.39
CA ALA A 282 1.21 18.96 -11.37
C ALA A 282 1.07 17.43 -11.57
N GLY A 283 1.55 16.94 -12.71
CA GLY A 283 1.61 15.53 -13.02
C GLY A 283 2.69 14.83 -12.20
N THR A 284 2.80 13.53 -12.41
CA THR A 284 3.77 12.63 -11.79
C THR A 284 5.19 13.21 -11.63
N LYS A 285 5.76 13.74 -12.71
CA LYS A 285 7.14 14.23 -12.69
C LYS A 285 7.27 15.45 -11.77
N THR A 286 6.30 16.35 -11.83
CA THR A 286 6.21 17.52 -10.95
C THR A 286 6.07 17.09 -9.50
N LEU A 287 5.08 16.24 -9.14
CA LEU A 287 4.91 15.77 -7.76
C LEU A 287 6.16 15.11 -7.19
N ASN A 288 6.80 14.22 -7.96
CA ASN A 288 8.02 13.55 -7.52
C ASN A 288 9.16 14.53 -7.30
N THR A 289 9.29 15.53 -8.17
CA THR A 289 10.25 16.61 -7.99
C THR A 289 9.94 17.43 -6.74
N LEU A 290 8.68 17.81 -6.49
CA LEU A 290 8.32 18.55 -5.27
C LEU A 290 8.63 17.76 -4.00
N ASN A 291 8.33 16.47 -3.98
CA ASN A 291 8.62 15.57 -2.85
C ASN A 291 10.11 15.27 -2.66
N SER A 292 10.95 15.51 -3.67
CA SER A 292 12.40 15.29 -3.55
C SER A 292 13.13 16.38 -2.77
N TYR A 293 12.47 17.51 -2.50
CA TYR A 293 13.03 18.59 -1.71
C TYR A 293 12.54 18.52 -0.26
N PRO A 294 13.45 18.65 0.72
CA PRO A 294 13.06 18.58 2.12
C PRO A 294 12.15 19.76 2.48
N ILE A 295 10.98 19.45 3.07
CA ILE A 295 10.05 20.41 3.65
C ILE A 295 10.01 20.16 5.16
N GLU A 296 11.13 20.46 5.80
CA GLU A 296 11.36 20.25 7.22
C GLU A 296 12.02 21.48 7.84
N ILE A 297 11.94 21.63 9.16
CA ILE A 297 12.43 22.84 9.85
C ILE A 297 13.91 23.11 9.49
N ASN A 298 14.21 24.35 9.14
CA ASN A 298 15.51 24.87 8.68
C ASN A 298 15.91 24.53 7.23
N SER A 299 15.08 23.78 6.48
CA SER A 299 15.29 23.58 5.04
C SER A 299 14.99 24.87 4.24
N ASN A 300 15.67 25.07 3.10
CA ASN A 300 15.41 26.19 2.19
C ASN A 300 15.53 25.75 0.73
N ASN A 301 14.45 25.92 -0.04
CA ASN A 301 14.37 25.59 -1.45
C ASN A 301 13.18 26.33 -2.11
N VAL A 302 13.04 26.22 -3.43
CA VAL A 302 11.98 26.91 -4.17
C VAL A 302 10.58 26.35 -3.88
N VAL A 303 10.47 25.09 -3.49
CA VAL A 303 9.21 24.46 -3.09
C VAL A 303 8.70 25.07 -1.78
N ASN A 304 9.59 25.26 -0.80
CA ASN A 304 9.28 25.96 0.45
C ASN A 304 8.79 27.38 0.19
N GLN A 305 9.44 28.11 -0.72
CA GLN A 305 9.04 29.47 -1.09
C GLN A 305 7.63 29.51 -1.68
N TRP A 306 7.32 28.60 -2.60
CA TRP A 306 6.00 28.51 -3.22
C TRP A 306 4.90 28.15 -2.22
N LEU A 307 5.16 27.19 -1.33
CA LEU A 307 4.24 26.80 -0.26
C LEU A 307 3.96 27.96 0.71
N GLN A 308 5.00 28.70 1.10
CA GLN A 308 4.85 29.88 1.94
C GLN A 308 4.00 30.96 1.28
N GLN A 309 4.17 31.20 -0.02
CA GLN A 309 3.34 32.16 -0.76
C GLN A 309 1.86 31.77 -0.72
N LYS A 310 1.55 30.49 -0.95
CA LYS A 310 0.17 29.96 -0.85
C LYS A 310 -0.40 30.09 0.57
N LEU A 311 0.37 29.71 1.60
CA LEU A 311 -0.05 29.84 2.99
C LEU A 311 -0.28 31.29 3.41
N ILE A 312 0.54 32.23 2.93
CA ILE A 312 0.35 33.67 3.16
C ILE A 312 -0.92 34.16 2.46
N GLN A 313 -1.13 33.76 1.21
CA GLN A 313 -2.31 34.13 0.43
C GLN A 313 -3.61 33.65 1.10
N TRP A 314 -3.60 32.44 1.65
CA TRP A 314 -4.73 31.85 2.34
C TRP A 314 -4.88 32.26 3.81
N GLY A 315 -3.96 33.09 4.31
CA GLY A 315 -4.03 33.66 5.66
C GLY A 315 -3.53 32.73 6.79
N TYR A 316 -2.95 31.58 6.47
CA TYR A 316 -2.36 30.65 7.44
C TYR A 316 -0.97 31.08 7.92
N LEU A 317 -0.25 31.87 7.12
CA LEU A 317 1.10 32.33 7.43
C LEU A 317 1.21 33.87 7.33
N GLY A 318 1.90 34.51 8.28
CA GLY A 318 2.06 35.97 8.28
C GLY A 318 2.93 36.46 7.10
N LYS A 319 2.56 37.59 6.49
CA LYS A 319 3.20 38.17 5.27
C LYS A 319 4.72 38.37 5.33
N GLY A 320 5.33 38.43 6.52
CA GLY A 320 6.77 38.55 6.72
C GLY A 320 7.56 37.23 6.69
N ASN A 321 6.89 36.08 6.56
CA ASN A 321 7.53 34.76 6.71
C ASN A 321 7.86 34.06 5.38
N GLY A 322 7.67 34.72 4.23
CA GLY A 322 7.98 34.18 2.90
C GLY A 322 9.46 34.23 2.55
N THR A 323 10.33 33.63 3.35
CA THR A 323 11.80 33.72 3.22
C THR A 323 12.43 32.53 2.49
N GLY A 324 11.65 31.49 2.21
CA GLY A 324 12.10 30.19 1.70
C GLY A 324 12.60 29.22 2.76
N TYR A 325 12.95 29.70 3.95
CA TYR A 325 13.28 28.83 5.08
C TYR A 325 12.01 28.28 5.71
N TRP A 326 11.90 26.96 5.79
CA TRP A 326 10.81 26.32 6.49
C TRP A 326 11.01 26.45 8.00
N THR A 327 10.11 27.19 8.67
CA THR A 327 10.23 27.51 10.10
C THR A 327 9.14 26.83 10.93
N GLN A 328 9.23 26.93 12.25
CA GLN A 328 8.16 26.48 13.15
C GLN A 328 6.80 27.12 12.81
N ALA A 329 6.79 28.38 12.35
CA ALA A 329 5.57 29.05 11.90
C ALA A 329 4.98 28.40 10.64
N CYS A 330 5.82 27.87 9.75
CA CYS A 330 5.36 27.14 8.56
C CYS A 330 4.72 25.80 8.94
N PHE A 331 5.32 25.08 9.90
CA PHE A 331 4.76 23.85 10.44
C PHE A 331 3.37 24.10 11.06
N GLN A 332 3.25 25.12 11.92
CA GLN A 332 1.97 25.50 12.54
C GLN A 332 0.90 25.88 11.50
N ALA A 333 1.30 26.63 10.47
CA ALA A 333 0.42 27.00 9.37
C ALA A 333 -0.11 25.78 8.60
N ILE A 334 0.72 24.76 8.36
CA ILE A 334 0.27 23.49 7.74
C ILE A 334 -0.67 22.73 8.67
N THR A 335 -0.36 22.60 9.96
CA THR A 335 -1.24 21.92 10.91
C THR A 335 -2.63 22.58 10.97
N GLU A 336 -2.68 23.91 10.94
CA GLU A 336 -3.94 24.65 10.91
C GLU A 336 -4.68 24.51 9.58
N LEU A 337 -3.96 24.53 8.45
CA LEU A 337 -4.51 24.23 7.13
C LEU A 337 -5.14 22.83 7.12
N GLN A 338 -4.38 21.79 7.50
CA GLN A 338 -4.86 20.41 7.55
C GLN A 338 -6.12 20.28 8.40
N LYS A 339 -6.15 20.93 9.57
CA LYS A 339 -7.31 20.94 10.46
C LYS A 339 -8.53 21.54 9.76
N ASN A 340 -8.38 22.71 9.14
CA ASN A 340 -9.48 23.41 8.48
C ASN A 340 -10.01 22.67 7.24
N TRP A 341 -9.17 21.83 6.61
CA TRP A 341 -9.53 21.01 5.46
C TRP A 341 -9.96 19.58 5.84
N GLY A 342 -10.10 19.27 7.13
CA GLY A 342 -10.54 17.95 7.60
C GLY A 342 -9.57 16.83 7.23
N ARG A 343 -8.27 17.08 7.36
CA ARG A 343 -7.18 16.12 7.13
C ARG A 343 -6.45 15.79 8.44
N SER A 344 -5.56 14.79 8.39
CA SER A 344 -4.62 14.50 9.46
C SER A 344 -3.82 15.76 9.82
N THR A 345 -3.81 16.15 11.09
CA THR A 345 -3.18 17.38 11.59
C THR A 345 -1.77 17.10 12.11
N ASP A 346 -0.92 16.57 11.25
CA ASP A 346 0.45 16.14 11.57
C ASP A 346 1.52 17.19 11.21
N GLY A 347 1.15 18.26 10.51
CA GLY A 347 2.07 19.29 10.03
C GLY A 347 2.96 18.84 8.87
N ILE A 348 2.74 17.63 8.33
CA ILE A 348 3.52 17.02 7.26
C ILE A 348 2.82 17.27 5.92
N ILE A 349 3.57 17.74 4.92
CA ILE A 349 3.03 17.90 3.56
C ILE A 349 3.04 16.55 2.82
N GLY A 350 2.12 15.67 3.24
CA GLY A 350 1.84 14.39 2.59
C GLY A 350 0.86 14.51 1.41
N LYS A 351 0.50 13.39 0.79
CA LYS A 351 -0.39 13.30 -0.39
C LYS A 351 -1.69 14.12 -0.24
N ASP A 352 -2.35 13.99 0.90
CA ASP A 352 -3.60 14.69 1.19
C ASP A 352 -3.41 16.21 1.32
N THR A 353 -2.28 16.63 1.86
CA THR A 353 -1.94 18.04 2.03
C THR A 353 -1.52 18.65 0.70
N TRP A 354 -0.74 17.93 -0.12
CA TRP A 354 -0.42 18.33 -1.49
C TRP A 354 -1.66 18.52 -2.36
N THR A 355 -2.68 17.69 -2.19
CA THR A 355 -3.94 17.83 -2.93
C THR A 355 -4.58 19.19 -2.66
N ILE A 356 -4.48 19.73 -1.43
CA ILE A 356 -4.98 21.08 -1.12
C ILE A 356 -4.25 22.12 -1.99
N PHE A 357 -2.92 22.08 -2.00
CA PHE A 357 -2.06 23.03 -2.72
C PHE A 357 -2.17 22.96 -4.24
N LEU A 358 -2.40 21.77 -4.79
CA LEU A 358 -2.34 21.51 -6.22
C LEU A 358 -3.73 21.51 -6.89
N THR A 359 -4.80 21.72 -6.11
CA THR A 359 -6.17 21.77 -6.63
C THR A 359 -6.96 23.02 -6.22
N ASN A 360 -6.39 23.90 -5.40
CA ASN A 360 -7.00 25.14 -4.91
C ASN A 360 -5.99 26.30 -4.96
#